data_AF-A0A7C7G024-F1
#
_entry.id   AF-A0A7C7G024-F1
#
_cell.length_a   1.000
_cell.length_b   1.000
_cell.length_c   1.000
_cell.angle_alpha   90.00
_cell.angle_beta   90.00
_cell.angle_gamma   90.00
#
_symmetry.space_group_name_H-M   'P 1'
#
loop_
_entity.id
_entity.type
_entity.pdbx_description
1 polymer ?
#
loop_
_entity_poly.entity_id
_entity_poly.type
_entity_poly.pdbx_seq_one_letter_code
_entity_poly.pdbx_strand_id
1 'polypeptide(L)'
;MMKSNWRKPWDMLPNDYPEKFNYHITINPDPNCDWIVDNNCTDKKTHHKVLRAFLKEAFNLKLFSDVCIIYEYGKYGKKYGKLHYHCLFRTNTSAKLQIKAFEYFRHRSTKNTRAVVSKRITHSLKRSETHNMLLMMSSQLANKHYIYNQYFRKETHNKIKCLVHWSKINF
;
A
#
# COMPACT_ATOMS: atom_id res chain seq x y z
N MET A 1 23.70 -2.87 -11.55
CA MET A 1 22.22 -2.98 -11.63
C MET A 1 21.63 -3.15 -10.25
N MET A 2 20.75 -2.24 -9.80
CA MET A 2 20.00 -2.44 -8.55
C MET A 2 18.99 -3.59 -8.73
N LYS A 3 18.99 -4.56 -7.82
CA LYS A 3 18.03 -5.69 -7.84
C LYS A 3 16.60 -5.14 -7.88
N SER A 4 15.80 -5.58 -8.85
CA SER A 4 14.35 -5.44 -8.79
C SER A 4 13.89 -5.95 -7.42
N ASN A 5 12.94 -5.27 -6.77
CA ASN A 5 12.39 -5.60 -5.44
C ASN A 5 13.09 -4.94 -4.21
N TRP A 6 13.88 -3.89 -4.39
CA TRP A 6 14.54 -3.16 -3.29
C TRP A 6 14.03 -1.73 -3.12
N ARG A 7 14.29 -1.16 -1.93
CA ARG A 7 14.00 0.22 -1.54
C ARG A 7 14.57 1.19 -2.58
N LYS A 8 13.71 2.01 -3.20
CA LYS A 8 14.14 3.10 -4.08
C LYS A 8 13.99 4.45 -3.37
N PRO A 9 14.99 5.33 -3.48
CA PRO A 9 14.84 6.75 -3.15
C PRO A 9 13.67 7.39 -3.95
N TRP A 10 12.98 8.36 -3.35
CA TRP A 10 11.81 9.00 -3.97
C TRP A 10 12.17 9.84 -5.19
N ASP A 11 13.33 10.49 -5.15
CA ASP A 11 13.97 11.26 -6.22
C ASP A 11 14.30 10.41 -7.46
N MET A 12 14.39 9.09 -7.31
CA MET A 12 14.57 8.16 -8.44
C MET A 12 13.24 7.69 -9.06
N LEU A 13 12.09 8.09 -8.50
CA LEU A 13 10.78 7.80 -9.06
C LEU A 13 10.30 9.00 -9.86
N PRO A 14 9.77 8.80 -11.09
CA PRO A 14 9.32 9.92 -11.91
C PRO A 14 8.11 10.62 -11.28
N ASN A 15 7.85 11.86 -11.66
CA ASN A 15 6.77 12.66 -11.05
C ASN A 15 5.36 12.10 -11.33
N ASP A 16 5.19 11.45 -12.47
CA ASP A 16 3.97 10.75 -12.92
C ASP A 16 3.87 9.32 -12.34
N TYR A 17 4.82 8.91 -11.49
CA TYR A 17 4.82 7.61 -10.88
C TYR A 17 3.49 7.19 -10.21
N PRO A 18 2.72 8.06 -9.52
CA PRO A 18 1.45 7.65 -8.93
C PRO A 18 0.37 7.33 -9.98
N GLU A 19 0.51 7.79 -11.23
CA GLU A 19 -0.52 7.69 -12.27
C GLU A 19 -0.86 6.26 -12.67
N LYS A 20 0.13 5.36 -12.61
CA LYS A 20 -0.07 3.95 -12.99
C LYS A 20 -0.88 3.14 -11.97
N PHE A 21 -1.06 3.64 -10.75
CA PHE A 21 -1.78 2.92 -9.70
C PHE A 21 -3.26 3.27 -9.71
N ASN A 22 -4.11 2.30 -9.37
CA ASN A 22 -5.55 2.45 -9.36
C ASN A 22 -6.21 2.07 -8.03
N TYR A 23 -5.45 1.45 -7.11
CA TYR A 23 -5.92 1.13 -5.75
C TYR A 23 -4.94 1.59 -4.68
N HIS A 24 -5.50 2.12 -3.59
CA HIS A 24 -4.81 2.35 -2.32
C HIS A 24 -5.31 1.30 -1.33
N ILE A 25 -4.39 0.43 -0.88
CA ILE A 25 -4.65 -0.60 0.12
C ILE A 25 -3.87 -0.23 1.38
N THR A 26 -4.58 -0.09 2.50
CA THR A 26 -3.98 0.06 3.82
C THR A 26 -4.01 -1.27 4.54
N ILE A 27 -2.86 -1.72 5.02
CA ILE A 27 -2.71 -2.95 5.82
C ILE A 27 -2.35 -2.53 7.25
N ASN A 28 -3.26 -2.77 8.19
CA ASN A 28 -3.10 -2.54 9.62
C ASN A 28 -3.21 -3.88 10.33
N PRO A 29 -2.13 -4.66 10.46
CA PRO A 29 -2.19 -6.04 10.93
C PRO A 29 -2.98 -6.17 12.24
N ASP A 30 -3.82 -7.20 12.32
CA ASP A 30 -4.51 -7.52 13.57
C ASP A 30 -3.46 -7.87 14.63
N PRO A 31 -3.47 -7.20 15.80
CA PRO A 31 -2.48 -7.45 16.86
C PRO A 31 -2.40 -8.89 17.32
N ASN A 32 -3.50 -9.64 17.13
CA ASN A 32 -3.61 -11.01 17.57
C ASN A 32 -3.17 -12.01 16.50
N CYS A 33 -2.65 -11.58 15.34
CA CYS A 33 -2.12 -12.50 14.34
C CYS A 33 -1.04 -13.43 14.93
N ASP A 34 -1.10 -14.72 14.61
CA ASP A 34 -0.22 -15.78 15.16
C ASP A 34 1.28 -15.49 15.05
N TRP A 35 1.69 -14.70 14.06
CA TRP A 35 3.10 -14.34 13.81
C TRP A 35 3.55 -13.08 14.56
N ILE A 36 2.63 -12.34 15.20
CA ILE A 36 2.96 -11.20 16.05
C ILE A 36 3.31 -11.75 17.44
N VAL A 37 4.61 -11.75 17.71
CA VAL A 37 5.16 -12.25 18.97
C VAL A 37 5.38 -11.14 20.00
N ASP A 38 5.32 -9.87 19.58
CA ASP A 38 5.43 -8.73 20.46
C ASP A 38 4.05 -8.12 20.74
N ASN A 39 3.71 -7.94 22.01
CA ASN A 39 2.41 -7.38 22.44
C ASN A 39 2.13 -5.95 21.90
N ASN A 40 3.10 -5.32 21.21
CA ASN A 40 3.03 -3.95 20.71
C ASN A 40 2.98 -3.84 19.16
N CYS A 41 3.10 -4.92 18.40
CA CYS A 41 3.14 -4.90 16.91
C CYS A 41 4.21 -3.95 16.34
N THR A 42 5.38 -3.94 16.97
CA THR A 42 6.51 -3.05 16.67
C THR A 42 7.68 -3.78 16.02
N ASP A 43 7.70 -5.13 16.00
CA ASP A 43 8.75 -5.92 15.37
C ASP A 43 8.72 -5.81 13.83
N LYS A 44 9.38 -4.76 13.37
CA LYS A 44 9.55 -4.43 11.96
C LYS A 44 10.19 -5.57 11.16
N LYS A 45 11.08 -6.38 11.74
CA LYS A 45 11.78 -7.44 10.99
C LYS A 45 10.81 -8.54 10.60
N THR A 46 10.01 -9.01 11.55
CA THR A 46 8.98 -10.04 11.32
C THR A 46 7.87 -9.50 10.43
N HIS A 47 7.36 -8.30 10.72
CA HIS A 47 6.37 -7.62 9.89
C HIS A 47 6.80 -7.51 8.41
N HIS A 48 8.05 -7.11 8.13
CA HIS A 48 8.57 -7.05 6.75
C HIS A 48 8.80 -8.43 6.12
N LYS A 49 9.09 -9.46 6.92
CA LYS A 49 9.21 -10.84 6.42
C LYS A 49 7.84 -11.34 5.94
N VAL A 50 6.80 -11.15 6.75
CA VAL A 50 5.41 -11.50 6.42
C VAL A 50 4.91 -10.71 5.22
N LEU A 51 5.16 -9.40 5.17
CA LEU A 51 4.83 -8.56 4.01
C LEU A 51 5.48 -9.08 2.72
N ARG A 52 6.75 -9.45 2.76
CA ARG A 52 7.44 -9.98 1.57
C ARG A 52 6.90 -11.34 1.14
N ALA A 53 6.53 -12.21 2.07
CA ALA A 53 5.89 -13.48 1.77
C ALA A 53 4.54 -13.26 1.05
N PHE A 54 3.69 -12.39 1.60
CA PHE A 54 2.44 -11.97 0.98
C PHE A 54 2.64 -11.44 -0.45
N LEU A 55 3.57 -10.49 -0.64
CA LEU A 55 3.80 -9.90 -1.96
C LEU A 55 4.32 -10.91 -2.98
N LYS A 56 5.19 -11.83 -2.56
CA LYS A 56 5.72 -12.89 -3.43
C LYS A 56 4.59 -13.81 -3.90
N GLU A 57 3.72 -14.24 -2.99
CA GLU A 57 2.58 -15.09 -3.33
C GLU A 57 1.57 -14.34 -4.22
N ALA A 58 1.20 -13.11 -3.85
CA ALA A 58 0.29 -12.29 -4.63
C ALA A 58 0.83 -11.97 -6.04
N PHE A 59 2.15 -11.79 -6.19
CA PHE A 59 2.79 -11.63 -7.49
C PHE A 59 2.73 -12.91 -8.33
N ASN A 60 3.05 -14.07 -7.73
CA ASN A 60 2.97 -15.37 -8.40
C ASN A 60 1.54 -15.69 -8.88
N LEU A 61 0.54 -15.31 -8.08
CA LEU A 61 -0.88 -15.41 -8.41
C LEU A 61 -1.36 -14.31 -9.39
N LYS A 62 -0.46 -13.44 -9.87
CA LYS A 62 -0.75 -12.34 -10.81
C LYS A 62 -1.85 -11.40 -10.29
N LEU A 63 -1.91 -11.17 -8.98
CA LEU A 63 -2.94 -10.32 -8.35
C LEU A 63 -2.65 -8.82 -8.50
N PHE A 64 -1.46 -8.43 -8.95
CA PHE A 64 -1.09 -7.07 -9.29
C PHE A 64 0.05 -7.06 -10.33
N SER A 65 0.21 -5.96 -11.06
CA SER A 65 1.34 -5.77 -12.00
C SER A 65 2.40 -4.80 -11.48
N ASP A 66 2.01 -3.87 -10.60
CA ASP A 66 2.90 -2.93 -9.93
C ASP A 66 2.46 -2.71 -8.48
N VAL A 67 3.43 -2.47 -7.59
CA VAL A 67 3.18 -2.02 -6.22
C VAL A 67 4.23 -1.03 -5.73
N CYS A 68 3.77 -0.03 -4.97
CA CYS A 68 4.59 0.85 -4.15
C CYS A 68 4.12 0.77 -2.69
N ILE A 69 5.03 0.54 -1.75
CA ILE A 69 4.68 0.39 -0.33
C ILE A 69 5.54 1.28 0.55
N ILE A 70 4.89 1.89 1.53
CA ILE A 70 5.52 2.54 2.68
C ILE A 70 4.98 1.93 3.97
N TYR A 71 5.67 2.18 5.07
CA TYR A 71 5.18 1.86 6.40
C TYR A 71 5.16 3.13 7.24
N GLU A 72 4.23 3.20 8.18
CA GLU A 72 4.25 4.21 9.23
C GLU A 72 3.84 3.57 10.56
N TYR A 73 4.16 4.27 11.64
CA TYR A 73 3.61 3.92 12.94
C TYR A 73 2.36 4.76 13.18
N GLY A 74 1.35 4.18 13.84
CA GLY A 74 0.17 4.92 14.26
C GLY A 74 0.47 6.16 15.11
N LYS A 75 -0.56 6.92 15.47
CA LYS A 75 -0.45 8.24 16.13
C LYS A 75 0.44 8.28 17.39
N TYR A 76 0.69 7.15 18.04
CA TYR A 76 1.56 7.04 19.22
C TYR A 76 3.04 6.73 18.89
N GLY A 77 3.45 6.83 17.63
CA GLY A 77 4.83 6.70 17.18
C GLY A 77 5.39 5.28 17.33
N LYS A 78 6.71 5.12 17.14
CA LYS A 78 7.36 3.79 17.13
C LYS A 78 7.22 3.00 18.43
N LYS A 79 7.17 3.70 19.58
CA LYS A 79 7.24 3.07 20.91
C LYS A 79 5.92 2.43 21.33
N TYR A 80 4.79 3.02 20.91
CA TYR A 80 3.45 2.62 21.35
C TYR A 80 2.42 2.51 20.21
N GLY A 81 2.81 2.91 18.99
CA GLY A 81 1.98 2.84 17.80
C GLY A 81 2.25 1.55 17.03
N LYS A 82 1.17 0.99 16.48
CA LYS A 82 1.22 -0.20 15.63
C LYS A 82 1.85 0.15 14.29
N LEU A 83 2.63 -0.78 13.75
CA LEU A 83 3.15 -0.68 12.40
C LEU A 83 2.06 -0.98 11.38
N HIS A 84 1.81 -0.07 10.46
CA HIS A 84 0.88 -0.29 9.35
C HIS A 84 1.48 0.16 8.02
N TYR A 85 0.88 -0.28 6.93
CA TYR A 85 1.39 -0.09 5.58
C TYR A 85 0.38 0.64 4.71
N HIS A 86 0.88 1.57 3.90
CA HIS A 86 0.13 2.11 2.77
C HIS A 86 0.72 1.59 1.48
N CYS A 87 -0.14 1.01 0.66
CA CYS A 87 0.24 0.33 -0.56
C CYS A 87 -0.54 0.93 -1.75
N LEU A 88 0.16 1.40 -2.77
CA LEU A 88 -0.41 1.72 -4.06
C LEU A 88 -0.23 0.51 -4.97
N PHE A 89 -1.33 -0.03 -5.49
CA PHE A 89 -1.33 -1.19 -6.39
C PHE A 89 -1.89 -0.82 -7.76
N ARG A 90 -1.30 -1.40 -8.81
CA ARG A 90 -1.89 -1.52 -10.14
C ARG A 90 -2.48 -2.91 -10.26
N THR A 91 -3.81 -3.02 -10.19
CA THR A 91 -4.50 -4.31 -10.18
C THR A 91 -5.90 -4.21 -10.76
N ASN A 92 -6.36 -5.28 -11.42
CA ASN A 92 -7.76 -5.46 -11.83
C ASN A 92 -8.50 -6.46 -10.92
N THR A 93 -7.82 -6.99 -9.90
CA THR A 93 -8.32 -8.06 -9.02
C THR A 93 -8.19 -7.66 -7.55
N SER A 94 -8.52 -6.41 -7.21
CA SER A 94 -8.35 -5.86 -5.87
C SER A 94 -9.06 -6.66 -4.78
N ALA A 95 -10.23 -7.22 -5.07
CA ALA A 95 -10.96 -8.07 -4.13
C ALA A 95 -10.18 -9.35 -3.78
N LYS A 96 -9.62 -10.03 -4.79
CA LYS A 96 -8.77 -11.21 -4.58
C LYS A 96 -7.48 -10.85 -3.84
N LEU A 97 -6.88 -9.71 -4.16
CA LEU A 97 -5.71 -9.19 -3.46
C LEU A 97 -6.01 -8.89 -2.00
N GLN A 98 -7.18 -8.32 -1.69
CA GLN A 98 -7.63 -8.05 -0.32
C GLN A 98 -7.89 -9.34 0.46
N ILE A 99 -8.54 -10.34 -0.15
CA ILE A 99 -8.73 -11.67 0.47
C ILE A 99 -7.37 -12.28 0.82
N LYS A 100 -6.43 -12.28 -0.13
CA LYS A 100 -5.07 -12.78 0.09
C LYS A 100 -4.36 -12.01 1.21
N ALA A 101 -4.53 -10.70 1.29
CA ALA A 101 -3.97 -9.91 2.40
C ALA A 101 -4.61 -10.26 3.75
N PHE A 102 -5.93 -10.55 3.81
CA PHE A 102 -6.57 -10.97 5.05
C PHE A 102 -6.01 -12.30 5.58
N GLU A 103 -5.65 -13.24 4.71
CA GLU A 103 -5.03 -14.51 5.12
C GLU A 103 -3.71 -14.30 5.89
N TYR A 104 -2.99 -13.20 5.59
CA TYR A 104 -1.73 -12.87 6.22
C TYR A 104 -1.87 -11.94 7.43
N PHE A 105 -2.77 -10.97 7.37
CA PHE A 105 -2.78 -9.83 8.31
C PHE A 105 -4.00 -9.76 9.20
N ARG A 106 -4.92 -10.73 9.12
CA ARG A 106 -6.08 -10.85 10.01
C ARG A 106 -5.94 -12.10 10.86
N HIS A 107 -6.30 -12.00 12.14
CA HIS A 107 -6.38 -13.19 12.98
C HIS A 107 -7.50 -14.12 12.49
N ARG A 108 -7.27 -15.43 12.54
CA ARG A 108 -8.18 -16.43 11.93
C ARG A 108 -9.57 -16.42 12.55
N SER A 109 -9.68 -16.12 13.84
CA SER A 109 -10.96 -16.07 14.54
C SER A 109 -11.67 -14.71 14.44
N THR A 110 -11.03 -13.66 13.93
CA THR A 110 -11.62 -12.31 13.92
C THR A 110 -12.20 -11.96 12.55
N LYS A 111 -13.40 -11.35 12.56
CA LYS A 111 -13.97 -10.68 11.38
C LYS A 111 -13.47 -9.24 11.23
N ASN A 112 -12.26 -8.95 11.70
CA ASN A 112 -11.70 -7.60 11.69
C ASN A 112 -11.44 -7.12 10.26
N THR A 113 -12.42 -6.45 9.66
CA THR A 113 -12.35 -5.89 8.30
C THR A 113 -11.41 -4.69 8.22
N ARG A 114 -11.05 -4.09 9.35
CA ARG A 114 -10.13 -2.94 9.41
C ARG A 114 -8.66 -3.37 9.28
N ALA A 115 -8.38 -4.67 9.34
CA ALA A 115 -7.02 -5.19 9.15
C ALA A 115 -6.48 -4.90 7.73
N VAL A 116 -7.35 -4.93 6.72
CA VAL A 116 -7.02 -4.61 5.34
C VAL A 116 -8.16 -3.82 4.72
N VAL A 117 -7.89 -2.56 4.38
CA VAL A 117 -8.84 -1.66 3.72
C VAL A 117 -8.38 -1.41 2.29
N SER A 118 -9.17 -1.81 1.30
CA SER A 118 -8.91 -1.57 -0.11
C SER A 118 -9.84 -0.49 -0.65
N LYS A 119 -9.28 0.58 -1.24
CA LYS A 119 -10.03 1.67 -1.87
C LYS A 119 -9.56 1.88 -3.31
N ARG A 120 -10.49 1.92 -4.25
CA ARG A 120 -10.19 2.37 -5.62
C ARG A 120 -9.91 3.86 -5.58
N ILE A 121 -8.91 4.32 -6.31
CA ILE A 121 -8.62 5.75 -6.46
C ILE A 121 -9.52 6.29 -7.56
N THR A 122 -10.55 7.03 -7.20
CA THR A 122 -11.53 7.65 -8.10
C THR A 122 -11.41 9.17 -8.10
N HIS A 123 -12.17 9.87 -8.93
CA HIS A 123 -12.32 11.32 -8.85
C HIS A 123 -13.09 11.74 -7.58
N SER A 124 -12.98 13.02 -7.21
CA SER A 124 -13.66 13.65 -6.06
C SER A 124 -14.83 14.56 -6.48
N LEU A 125 -15.15 14.60 -7.77
CA LEU A 125 -16.21 15.45 -8.33
C LEU A 125 -17.61 15.12 -7.79
N LYS A 126 -18.46 16.14 -7.75
CA LYS A 126 -19.91 15.98 -7.48
C LYS A 126 -20.58 15.28 -8.65
N ARG A 127 -21.73 14.62 -8.39
CA ARG A 127 -22.51 13.93 -9.42
C ARG A 127 -22.91 14.83 -10.61
N SER A 128 -23.10 16.13 -10.36
CA SER A 128 -23.40 17.11 -11.42
C SER A 128 -22.23 17.34 -12.38
N GLU A 129 -21.00 17.02 -12.00
CA GLU A 129 -19.77 17.31 -12.74
C GLU A 129 -19.21 16.08 -13.47
N THR A 130 -19.77 14.88 -13.22
CA THR A 130 -19.28 13.61 -13.78
C THR A 130 -19.67 13.38 -15.24
N HIS A 131 -20.36 14.31 -15.89
CA HIS A 131 -20.62 14.23 -17.33
C HIS A 131 -19.40 14.70 -18.15
N ASN A 132 -18.46 15.43 -17.53
CA ASN A 132 -17.24 15.89 -18.18
C ASN A 132 -16.09 14.90 -17.94
N MET A 133 -15.78 14.08 -18.95
CA MET A 133 -14.75 13.04 -18.87
C MET A 133 -13.35 13.61 -18.60
N LEU A 134 -13.00 14.75 -19.19
CA LEU A 134 -11.70 15.39 -18.98
C LEU A 134 -11.54 15.84 -17.53
N LEU A 135 -12.60 16.43 -16.96
CA LEU A 135 -12.62 16.85 -15.56
C LEU A 135 -12.53 15.65 -14.61
N MET A 136 -13.19 14.53 -14.94
CA MET A 136 -13.08 13.29 -14.15
C MET A 136 -11.66 12.74 -14.16
N MET A 137 -11.01 12.69 -15.32
CA MET A 137 -9.64 12.20 -15.46
C MET A 137 -8.65 13.09 -14.69
N SER A 138 -8.77 14.41 -14.80
CA SER A 138 -7.90 15.35 -14.08
C SER A 138 -8.12 15.30 -12.56
N SER A 139 -9.37 15.19 -12.09
CA SER A 139 -9.69 15.03 -10.67
C SER A 139 -9.16 13.70 -10.11
N GLN A 140 -9.29 12.60 -10.85
CA GLN A 140 -8.73 11.32 -10.44
C GLN A 140 -7.19 11.38 -10.36
N LEU A 141 -6.55 12.03 -11.33
CA LEU A 141 -5.11 12.26 -11.34
C LEU A 141 -4.67 13.07 -10.11
N ALA A 142 -5.36 14.18 -9.83
CA ALA A 142 -5.11 14.99 -8.63
C ALA A 142 -5.21 14.17 -7.34
N ASN A 143 -6.20 13.27 -7.23
CA ASN A 143 -6.32 12.37 -6.07
C ASN A 143 -5.15 11.39 -5.95
N LYS A 144 -4.63 10.86 -7.07
CA LYS A 144 -3.42 10.02 -7.07
C LYS A 144 -2.21 10.79 -6.54
N HIS A 145 -1.99 12.03 -7.03
CA HIS A 145 -0.91 12.89 -6.55
C HIS A 145 -1.08 13.28 -5.08
N TYR A 146 -2.30 13.57 -4.64
CA TYR A 146 -2.59 13.87 -3.24
C TYR A 146 -2.20 12.71 -2.33
N ILE A 147 -2.64 11.47 -2.66
CA ILE A 147 -2.30 10.28 -1.88
C ILE A 147 -0.77 10.09 -1.84
N TYR A 148 -0.12 10.25 -2.98
CA TYR A 148 1.33 10.12 -3.08
C TYR A 148 2.07 11.14 -2.21
N ASN A 149 1.69 12.42 -2.29
CA ASN A 149 2.37 13.48 -1.55
C ASN A 149 2.08 13.40 -0.04
N GLN A 150 0.83 13.14 0.36
CA GLN A 150 0.41 13.17 1.76
C GLN A 150 0.78 11.91 2.55
N TYR A 151 0.81 10.74 1.90
CA TYR A 151 1.11 9.48 2.58
C TYR A 151 2.53 9.01 2.24
N PHE A 152 2.87 8.96 0.95
CA PHE A 152 4.12 8.32 0.49
C PHE A 152 5.35 9.22 0.67
N ARG A 153 5.24 10.51 0.34
CA ARG A 153 6.31 11.51 0.53
C ARG A 153 6.25 12.25 1.87
N LYS A 154 5.45 11.78 2.83
CA LYS A 154 5.31 12.42 4.14
C LYS A 154 6.65 12.45 4.89
N GLU A 155 7.30 13.61 4.88
CA GLU A 155 8.68 13.78 5.36
C GLU A 155 8.87 13.41 6.83
N THR A 156 7.86 13.57 7.69
CA THR A 156 7.99 13.20 9.10
C THR A 156 8.20 11.70 9.34
N HIS A 157 7.77 10.84 8.41
CA HIS A 157 7.84 9.37 8.56
C HIS A 157 8.65 8.67 7.46
N ASN A 158 8.69 9.25 6.25
CA ASN A 158 9.21 8.61 5.04
C ASN A 158 10.37 9.39 4.39
N LYS A 159 11.24 10.00 5.22
CA LYS A 159 12.33 10.92 4.82
C LYS A 159 13.20 10.48 3.64
N ILE A 160 13.35 9.18 3.37
CA ILE A 160 14.45 8.72 2.51
C ILE A 160 14.02 7.72 1.41
N LYS A 161 13.06 6.81 1.61
CA LYS A 161 12.87 5.68 0.65
C LYS A 161 11.45 5.10 0.64
N CYS A 162 11.02 4.59 -0.51
CA CYS A 162 9.95 3.58 -0.56
C CYS A 162 10.44 2.27 0.08
N LEU A 163 9.58 1.54 0.80
CA LEU A 163 9.95 0.30 1.47
C LEU A 163 10.15 -0.84 0.47
N VAL A 164 9.23 -0.95 -0.49
CA VAL A 164 9.25 -1.95 -1.57
C VAL A 164 8.69 -1.31 -2.83
N HIS A 165 9.40 -1.53 -3.93
CA HIS A 165 8.93 -1.27 -5.28
C HIS A 165 9.05 -2.56 -6.08
N TRP A 166 7.92 -3.02 -6.63
CA TRP A 166 7.87 -4.11 -7.59
C TRP A 166 7.16 -3.60 -8.83
N SER A 167 7.89 -3.50 -9.93
CA SER A 167 7.33 -3.28 -11.26
C SER A 167 7.62 -4.52 -12.10
N LYS A 168 6.67 -4.90 -12.95
CA LYS A 168 6.98 -5.83 -14.04
C LYS A 168 8.04 -5.16 -14.92
N ILE A 169 9.29 -5.61 -14.86
CA ILE A 169 10.29 -5.25 -15.86
C ILE A 169 9.88 -6.06 -17.08
N ASN A 170 9.26 -5.40 -18.07
CA ASN A 170 9.14 -5.99 -19.39
C ASN A 170 10.58 -6.06 -19.94
N PHE A 171 11.05 -7.28 -20.18
CA PHE A 171 12.20 -7.53 -21.04
C PHE A 171 11.75 -7.42 -22.50
#